data_AF-A0A3D2MVI6-F1
#
_entry.id   AF-A0A3D2MVI6-F1
#
_cell.length_a   1.000
_cell.length_b   1.000
_cell.length_c   1.000
_cell.angle_alpha   90.00
_cell.angle_beta   90.00
_cell.angle_gamma   90.00
#
_symmetry.space_group_name_H-M   'P 1'
#
loop_
_entity.id
_entity.type
_entity.pdbx_description
1 polymer ?
#
loop_
_entity_poly.entity_id
_entity_poly.type
_entity_poly.pdbx_seq_one_letter_code
_entity_poly.pdbx_strand_id
1 'polypeptide(L)'
;TFIHLHKAGAQAINEALLACIPDAREIGYHLPISRLPEDASARPIIGVIRNPWDWYVSWYAFNNLRGVKNPLFNIVSRGKQAGFKETIENLLRYPEPSPKNKIMKTAHLSLLPDDFTNDREAGFTKACINDFSSETQGYFTLLVNRMFGHHSDLLHWIEFERLNDDLNKTLRELRVKSHDVLTNFLAEQPRRNASARGHYSQYYDDELKFLVEEKEQTIIKRFGYSFNRPEPRPPKIDIEPGKRVTKVGGTRQSFLKLGQILDLTPLQEKVAKLTESDWEKSDRHTQFAIHKETQSIQLLNDDMSHTEPLKTRYYDAFADEVNPILDQLERHFGPRGTFIRALLARLNGHSEIKPHVDKGYSLVNCNRIHIPIVTNDKVTFTVGGESRALAVGEVWEINNADVHAVTNTSEQPRVHLIIDWTPTETLLTEKKPYRMDLPIFYREESRATHHSKNGG
;
A
#
# COMPACT_ATOMS: atom_id res chain seq x y z
N THR A 1 -0.65 32.48 -9.14
CA THR A 1 -0.96 31.04 -9.27
C THR A 1 -0.59 30.34 -7.99
N PHE A 2 -1.43 29.44 -7.49
CA PHE A 2 -1.13 28.65 -6.29
C PHE A 2 -0.89 27.19 -6.67
N ILE A 3 0.24 26.63 -6.24
CA ILE A 3 0.58 25.23 -6.51
C ILE A 3 0.27 24.36 -5.31
N HIS A 4 -0.63 23.40 -5.49
CA HIS A 4 -1.06 22.49 -4.44
C HIS A 4 -0.06 21.34 -4.25
N LEU A 5 0.87 21.48 -3.30
CA LEU A 5 1.68 20.36 -2.81
C LEU A 5 0.87 19.49 -1.84
N HIS A 6 0.85 18.18 -2.08
CA HIS A 6 0.13 17.23 -1.22
C HIS A 6 0.64 17.28 0.23
N LYS A 7 -0.29 17.29 1.20
CA LYS A 7 -0.05 17.42 2.67
C LYS A 7 0.66 18.70 3.13
N ALA A 8 0.52 19.81 2.40
CA ALA A 8 1.06 21.12 2.79
C ALA A 8 -0.03 22.18 3.10
N GLY A 9 -1.20 21.79 3.64
CA GLY A 9 -2.26 22.75 4.02
C GLY A 9 -3.03 23.40 2.88
N ALA A 10 -2.72 23.02 1.65
CA ALA A 10 -3.13 23.70 0.44
C ALA A 10 -4.63 23.57 0.09
N GLN A 11 -5.38 22.63 0.67
CA GLN A 11 -6.83 22.53 0.43
C GLN A 11 -7.59 23.74 0.98
N ALA A 12 -7.31 24.16 2.22
CA ALA A 12 -7.94 25.32 2.82
C ALA A 12 -7.63 26.61 2.03
N ILE A 13 -6.39 26.74 1.56
CA ILE A 13 -5.97 27.85 0.70
C ILE A 13 -6.71 27.82 -0.64
N ASN A 14 -6.82 26.65 -1.29
CA ASN A 14 -7.54 26.53 -2.55
C ASN A 14 -9.02 26.92 -2.40
N GLU A 15 -9.69 26.44 -1.35
CA GLU A 15 -11.07 26.82 -1.03
C GLU A 15 -11.20 28.34 -0.81
N ALA A 16 -10.28 28.95 -0.06
CA ALA A 16 -10.28 30.39 0.19
C ALA A 16 -10.03 31.21 -1.09
N LEU A 17 -9.09 30.79 -1.93
CA LEU A 17 -8.81 31.46 -3.21
C LEU A 17 -10.03 31.44 -4.13
N LEU A 18 -10.67 30.28 -4.28
CA LEU A 18 -11.86 30.11 -5.12
C LEU A 18 -13.08 30.88 -4.57
N ALA A 19 -13.21 31.00 -3.25
CA ALA A 19 -14.32 31.73 -2.63
C ALA A 19 -14.14 33.25 -2.64
N CYS A 20 -12.90 33.75 -2.51
CA CYS A 20 -12.64 35.18 -2.25
C CYS A 20 -12.10 35.97 -3.46
N ILE A 21 -11.61 35.29 -4.50
CA ILE A 21 -11.09 35.94 -5.71
C ILE A 21 -12.07 35.69 -6.86
N PRO A 22 -12.78 36.73 -7.37
CA PRO A 22 -13.85 36.56 -8.35
C PRO A 22 -13.46 35.78 -9.63
N ASP A 23 -12.23 35.98 -10.11
CA ASP A 23 -11.72 35.34 -11.34
C ASP A 23 -10.87 34.09 -11.07
N ALA A 24 -10.88 33.58 -9.83
CA ALA A 24 -10.12 32.36 -9.51
C ALA A 24 -10.77 31.13 -10.15
N ARG A 25 -9.92 30.29 -10.73
CA ARG A 25 -10.31 29.02 -11.34
C ARG A 25 -9.31 27.93 -10.99
N GLU A 26 -9.81 26.70 -10.83
CA GLU A 26 -8.97 25.52 -10.69
C GLU A 26 -8.48 25.09 -12.08
N ILE A 27 -7.16 25.08 -12.29
CA ILE A 27 -6.53 24.63 -13.55
C ILE A 27 -6.37 23.10 -13.55
N GLY A 28 -6.06 22.54 -12.39
CA GLY A 28 -5.96 21.10 -12.16
C GLY A 28 -5.49 20.80 -10.74
N TYR A 29 -5.56 19.53 -10.35
CA TYR A 29 -5.30 19.09 -8.98
C TYR A 29 -3.92 18.42 -8.87
N HIS A 30 -3.06 18.89 -7.96
CA HIS A 30 -1.67 18.43 -7.80
C HIS A 30 -0.80 18.47 -9.09
N LEU A 31 -1.08 19.42 -10.00
CA LEU A 31 -0.26 19.62 -11.20
C LEU A 31 1.03 20.41 -10.88
N PRO A 32 2.17 20.02 -11.49
CA PRO A 32 3.42 20.76 -11.34
C PRO A 32 3.43 22.05 -12.16
N ILE A 33 4.34 22.98 -11.84
CA ILE A 33 4.52 24.25 -12.57
C ILE A 33 4.69 24.03 -14.08
N SER A 34 5.39 22.96 -14.49
CA SER A 34 5.64 22.62 -15.90
C SER A 34 4.37 22.27 -16.70
N ARG A 35 3.22 22.13 -16.04
CA ARG A 35 1.92 21.85 -16.65
C ARG A 35 0.96 23.05 -16.61
N LEU A 36 1.41 24.20 -16.09
CA LEU A 36 0.61 25.41 -16.13
C LEU A 36 0.48 25.94 -17.57
N PRO A 37 -0.69 26.48 -17.96
CA PRO A 37 -0.82 27.25 -19.19
C PRO A 37 0.01 28.53 -19.10
N GLU A 38 0.39 29.08 -20.27
CA GLU A 38 1.30 30.23 -20.39
C GLU A 38 0.81 31.47 -19.62
N ASP A 39 -0.50 31.73 -19.62
CA ASP A 39 -1.11 32.83 -18.89
C ASP A 39 -1.01 32.70 -17.36
N ALA A 40 -0.90 31.47 -16.85
CA ALA A 40 -0.78 31.16 -15.43
C ALA A 40 0.67 31.02 -14.98
N SER A 41 1.57 30.56 -15.85
CA SER A 41 3.01 30.45 -15.55
C SER A 41 3.72 31.80 -15.55
N ALA A 42 3.19 32.80 -16.28
CA ALA A 42 3.70 34.17 -16.27
C ALA A 42 3.33 35.00 -15.02
N ARG A 43 2.45 34.48 -14.15
CA ARG A 43 2.01 35.17 -12.92
C ARG A 43 2.88 34.77 -11.73
N PRO A 44 2.96 35.60 -10.66
CA PRO A 44 3.57 35.18 -9.40
C PRO A 44 2.99 33.85 -8.91
N ILE A 45 3.87 32.95 -8.50
CA ILE A 45 3.55 31.58 -8.09
C ILE A 45 3.74 31.49 -6.58
N ILE A 46 2.76 30.95 -5.87
CA ILE A 46 2.82 30.69 -4.44
C ILE A 46 2.91 29.17 -4.24
N GLY A 47 3.92 28.74 -3.50
CA GLY A 47 4.14 27.35 -3.10
C GLY A 47 4.24 27.20 -1.59
N VAL A 48 3.64 26.14 -1.04
CA VAL A 48 3.78 25.81 0.39
C VAL A 48 4.75 24.65 0.55
N ILE A 49 5.78 24.84 1.37
CA ILE A 49 6.70 23.80 1.81
C ILE A 49 6.37 23.42 3.25
N ARG A 50 6.68 22.19 3.64
CA ARG A 50 6.49 21.68 5.00
C ARG A 50 7.77 21.06 5.51
N ASN A 51 7.98 21.11 6.82
CA ASN A 51 9.03 20.34 7.48
C ASN A 51 8.95 18.85 7.05
N PRO A 52 10.04 18.26 6.52
CA PRO A 52 10.02 16.88 6.01
C PRO A 52 9.60 15.84 7.04
N TRP A 53 10.06 15.94 8.29
CA TRP A 53 9.66 15.02 9.36
C TRP A 53 8.16 15.13 9.64
N ASP A 54 7.62 16.34 9.64
CA ASP A 54 6.19 16.55 9.84
C ASP A 54 5.34 16.11 8.64
N TRP A 55 5.88 16.25 7.43
CA TRP A 55 5.24 15.81 6.18
C TRP A 55 5.03 14.30 6.15
N TYR A 56 6.06 13.50 6.50
CA TYR A 56 5.95 12.04 6.51
C TYR A 56 4.92 11.52 7.52
N VAL A 57 4.89 12.08 8.73
CA VAL A 57 3.86 11.72 9.73
C VAL A 57 2.47 12.13 9.24
N SER A 58 2.34 13.32 8.64
CA SER A 58 1.08 13.78 8.02
C SER A 58 0.60 12.86 6.91
N TRP A 59 1.52 12.41 6.05
CA TRP A 59 1.24 11.53 4.93
C TRP A 59 0.83 10.13 5.41
N TYR A 60 1.56 9.56 6.36
CA TYR A 60 1.22 8.24 6.92
C TYR A 60 -0.15 8.26 7.61
N ALA A 61 -0.38 9.19 8.53
CA ALA A 61 -1.63 9.31 9.26
C ALA A 61 -2.83 9.52 8.31
N PHE A 62 -2.66 10.34 7.27
CA PHE A 62 -3.69 10.59 6.26
C PHE A 62 -4.09 9.32 5.51
N ASN A 63 -3.13 8.53 5.04
CA ASN A 63 -3.44 7.31 4.28
C ASN A 63 -4.01 6.18 5.14
N ASN A 64 -3.91 6.29 6.46
CA ASN A 64 -4.60 5.42 7.41
C ASN A 64 -6.05 5.84 7.70
N LEU A 65 -6.48 7.04 7.29
CA LEU A 65 -7.87 7.46 7.41
C LEU A 65 -8.82 6.61 6.56
N ARG A 66 -10.09 6.55 7.00
CA ARG A 66 -11.12 5.76 6.32
C ARG A 66 -11.39 6.30 4.91
N GLY A 67 -11.44 5.40 3.92
CA GLY A 67 -11.80 5.73 2.55
C GLY A 67 -10.67 6.28 1.68
N VAL A 68 -9.50 6.58 2.26
CA VAL A 68 -8.34 7.06 1.49
C VAL A 68 -7.76 5.90 0.68
N LYS A 69 -7.66 6.11 -0.63
CA LYS A 69 -7.03 5.18 -1.57
C LYS A 69 -5.77 5.83 -2.14
N ASN A 70 -4.63 5.24 -1.86
CA ASN A 70 -3.35 5.68 -2.40
C ASN A 70 -2.56 4.44 -2.83
N PRO A 71 -2.40 4.21 -4.15
CA PRO A 71 -1.65 3.09 -4.68
C PRO A 71 -0.24 2.96 -4.09
N LEU A 72 0.50 4.07 -4.02
CA LEU A 72 1.85 4.08 -3.48
C LEU A 72 1.86 3.71 -2.00
N PHE A 73 0.93 4.24 -1.20
CA PHE A 73 0.82 3.89 0.22
C PHE A 73 0.61 2.39 0.40
N ASN A 74 -0.29 1.77 -0.37
CA ASN A 74 -0.53 0.34 -0.28
C ASN A 74 0.73 -0.48 -0.61
N ILE A 75 1.57 -0.02 -1.52
CA ILE A 75 2.84 -0.66 -1.87
C ILE A 75 3.85 -0.51 -0.73
N VAL A 76 4.16 0.72 -0.31
CA VAL A 76 5.25 0.97 0.67
C VAL A 76 4.86 0.58 2.10
N SER A 77 3.56 0.45 2.40
CA SER A 77 3.05 -0.04 3.68
C SER A 77 2.73 -1.54 3.69
N ARG A 78 2.98 -2.26 2.59
CA ARG A 78 2.64 -3.69 2.45
C ARG A 78 1.16 -3.96 2.78
N GLY A 79 0.25 -3.23 2.14
CA GLY A 79 -1.18 -3.31 2.43
C GLY A 79 -1.54 -2.95 3.88
N LYS A 80 -0.80 -2.03 4.51
CA LYS A 80 -0.92 -1.65 5.93
C LYS A 80 -0.45 -2.71 6.93
N GLN A 81 0.39 -3.66 6.50
CA GLN A 81 1.10 -4.58 7.40
C GLN A 81 2.33 -3.93 8.04
N ALA A 82 2.95 -2.97 7.34
CA ALA A 82 4.08 -2.22 7.87
C ALA A 82 3.58 -1.04 8.72
N GLY A 83 4.18 -0.87 9.91
CA GLY A 83 3.95 0.28 10.78
C GLY A 83 4.59 1.56 10.24
N PHE A 84 4.55 2.65 11.03
CA PHE A 84 5.08 3.95 10.59
C PHE A 84 6.53 3.87 10.10
N LYS A 85 7.43 3.32 10.93
CA LYS A 85 8.87 3.30 10.64
C LYS A 85 9.18 2.65 9.30
N GLU A 86 8.76 1.41 9.12
CA GLU A 86 9.04 0.65 7.90
C GLU A 86 8.39 1.26 6.66
N THR A 87 7.17 1.80 6.80
CA THR A 87 6.48 2.46 5.69
C THR A 87 7.25 3.70 5.22
N ILE A 88 7.76 4.51 6.15
CA ILE A 88 8.54 5.70 5.83
C ILE A 88 9.93 5.34 5.30
N GLU A 89 10.59 4.30 5.82
CA GLU A 89 11.84 3.76 5.24
C GLU A 89 11.64 3.38 3.76
N ASN A 90 10.59 2.60 3.47
CA ASN A 90 10.25 2.19 2.11
C ASN A 90 9.95 3.39 1.21
N LEU A 91 9.24 4.42 1.73
CA LEU A 91 8.93 5.62 0.96
C LEU A 91 10.17 6.48 0.70
N LEU A 92 11.01 6.73 1.72
CA LEU A 92 12.26 7.48 1.59
C LEU A 92 13.17 6.86 0.54
N ARG A 93 13.27 5.53 0.54
CA ARG A 93 14.13 4.76 -0.36
C ARG A 93 13.48 4.39 -1.69
N TYR A 94 12.19 4.68 -1.89
CA TYR A 94 11.47 4.39 -3.13
C TYR A 94 12.22 4.86 -4.41
N PRO A 95 12.91 6.02 -4.41
CA PRO A 95 13.68 6.45 -5.56
C PRO A 95 14.93 5.62 -5.87
N GLU A 96 15.49 4.89 -4.90
CA GLU A 96 16.77 4.20 -5.04
C GLU A 96 16.70 3.07 -6.09
N PRO A 97 17.77 2.84 -6.88
CA PRO A 97 17.85 1.70 -7.77
C PRO A 97 18.14 0.43 -6.96
N SER A 98 17.11 -0.41 -6.76
CA SER A 98 17.25 -1.73 -6.12
C SER A 98 16.27 -2.74 -6.73
N PRO A 99 16.52 -4.06 -6.62
CA PRO A 99 15.56 -5.08 -7.06
C PRO A 99 14.17 -4.92 -6.43
N LYS A 100 14.12 -4.60 -5.13
CA LYS A 100 12.89 -4.30 -4.39
C LYS A 100 12.16 -3.09 -4.97
N ASN A 101 12.86 -1.98 -5.20
CA ASN A 101 12.23 -0.78 -5.74
C ASN A 101 11.84 -0.93 -7.20
N LYS A 102 12.56 -1.73 -7.98
CA LYS A 102 12.21 -2.05 -9.37
C LYS A 102 10.83 -2.73 -9.43
N ILE A 103 10.62 -3.77 -8.62
CA ILE A 103 9.33 -4.46 -8.60
C ILE A 103 8.21 -3.56 -8.04
N MET A 104 8.50 -2.75 -7.01
CA MET A 104 7.57 -1.74 -6.48
C MET A 104 7.15 -0.71 -7.54
N LYS A 105 8.10 -0.16 -8.31
CA LYS A 105 7.83 0.79 -9.39
C LYS A 105 6.99 0.14 -10.49
N THR A 106 7.27 -1.10 -10.89
CA THR A 106 6.44 -1.84 -11.86
C THR A 106 5.00 -2.00 -11.38
N ALA A 107 4.81 -2.37 -10.11
CA ALA A 107 3.47 -2.48 -9.52
C ALA A 107 2.77 -1.11 -9.38
N HIS A 108 3.52 -0.05 -9.09
CA HIS A 108 2.96 1.29 -9.02
C HIS A 108 2.53 1.80 -10.40
N LEU A 109 3.35 1.61 -11.43
CA LEU A 109 3.05 1.97 -12.82
C LEU A 109 1.76 1.31 -13.34
N SER A 110 1.48 0.07 -12.95
CA SER A 110 0.26 -0.63 -13.37
C SER A 110 -1.03 -0.07 -12.73
N LEU A 111 -0.89 0.76 -11.69
CA LEU A 111 -2.01 1.37 -10.95
C LEU A 111 -2.23 2.85 -11.30
N LEU A 112 -1.40 3.44 -12.16
CA LEU A 112 -1.48 4.84 -12.55
C LEU A 112 -2.07 5.00 -13.96
N PRO A 113 -2.78 6.10 -14.24
CA PRO A 113 -3.25 6.41 -15.59
C PRO A 113 -2.07 6.82 -16.50
N ASP A 114 -2.29 6.68 -17.81
CA ASP A 114 -1.33 7.15 -18.83
C ASP A 114 -1.30 8.68 -18.89
N ASP A 115 -2.47 9.32 -18.79
CA ASP A 115 -2.67 10.77 -18.83
C ASP A 115 -3.23 11.32 -17.53
N PHE A 116 -3.07 12.64 -17.32
CA PHE A 116 -3.68 13.30 -16.17
C PHE A 116 -5.20 13.32 -16.32
N THR A 117 -5.89 12.86 -15.29
CA THR A 117 -7.34 12.90 -15.20
C THR A 117 -7.79 13.99 -14.23
N ASN A 118 -8.99 14.52 -14.41
CA ASN A 118 -9.52 15.63 -13.59
C ASN A 118 -10.17 15.16 -12.28
N ASP A 119 -9.92 13.91 -11.89
CA ASP A 119 -10.67 13.16 -10.88
C ASP A 119 -10.28 13.52 -9.44
N ARG A 120 -9.48 14.58 -9.26
CA ARG A 120 -8.84 14.96 -7.99
C ARG A 120 -8.07 13.81 -7.33
N GLU A 121 -7.51 12.91 -8.15
CA GLU A 121 -6.60 11.85 -7.71
C GLU A 121 -5.21 12.42 -7.35
N ALA A 122 -4.20 11.56 -7.16
CA ALA A 122 -2.87 11.95 -6.68
C ALA A 122 -2.11 12.95 -7.59
N GLY A 123 -2.59 13.26 -8.80
CA GLY A 123 -1.90 14.11 -9.77
C GLY A 123 -0.64 13.45 -10.33
N PHE A 124 -0.71 12.14 -10.59
CA PHE A 124 0.39 11.32 -11.09
C PHE A 124 -0.04 10.52 -12.32
N THR A 125 0.88 10.37 -13.27
CA THR A 125 0.76 9.46 -14.41
C THR A 125 1.90 8.44 -14.40
N LYS A 126 1.83 7.42 -15.23
CA LYS A 126 2.93 6.47 -15.42
C LYS A 126 4.25 7.16 -15.73
N ALA A 127 4.23 8.15 -16.62
CA ALA A 127 5.42 8.92 -17.00
C ALA A 127 6.08 9.62 -15.81
N CYS A 128 5.30 10.09 -14.83
CA CYS A 128 5.82 10.78 -13.65
C CYS A 128 6.74 9.90 -12.81
N ILE A 129 6.59 8.57 -12.83
CA ILE A 129 7.41 7.66 -12.01
C ILE A 129 8.86 7.59 -12.49
N ASN A 130 9.11 7.87 -13.77
CA ASN A 130 10.46 7.89 -14.33
C ASN A 130 11.34 8.96 -13.67
N ASP A 131 10.74 10.06 -13.21
CA ASP A 131 11.44 11.16 -12.53
C ASP A 131 11.76 10.85 -11.06
N PHE A 132 11.21 9.75 -10.50
CA PHE A 132 11.47 9.32 -9.12
C PHE A 132 12.62 8.32 -9.06
N SER A 133 13.79 8.74 -9.53
CA SER A 133 15.03 7.94 -9.50
C SER A 133 16.16 8.74 -8.88
N SER A 134 16.66 8.30 -7.72
CA SER A 134 17.80 8.94 -7.05
C SER A 134 18.43 7.98 -6.03
N GLU A 135 19.75 7.96 -5.96
CA GLU A 135 20.48 7.24 -4.92
C GLU A 135 20.56 8.05 -3.61
N THR A 136 20.50 9.38 -3.71
CA THR A 136 20.79 10.30 -2.60
C THR A 136 19.55 11.02 -2.08
N GLN A 137 18.58 11.33 -2.95
CA GLN A 137 17.40 12.11 -2.58
C GLN A 137 16.22 11.21 -2.27
N GLY A 138 15.51 11.56 -1.20
CA GLY A 138 14.28 10.90 -0.80
C GLY A 138 13.06 11.36 -1.60
N TYR A 139 11.95 10.64 -1.39
CA TYR A 139 10.72 10.86 -2.13
C TYR A 139 10.17 12.29 -1.98
N PHE A 140 10.28 12.91 -0.80
CA PHE A 140 9.67 14.23 -0.59
C PHE A 140 10.43 15.31 -1.37
N THR A 141 11.75 15.27 -1.37
CA THR A 141 12.61 16.16 -2.18
C THR A 141 12.29 16.01 -3.66
N LEU A 142 12.17 14.79 -4.18
CA LEU A 142 11.81 14.58 -5.59
C LEU A 142 10.39 15.06 -5.91
N LEU A 143 9.45 14.89 -4.99
CA LEU A 143 8.10 15.42 -5.13
C LEU A 143 8.10 16.96 -5.18
N VAL A 144 8.86 17.62 -4.31
CA VAL A 144 9.00 19.09 -4.31
C VAL A 144 9.66 19.56 -5.62
N ASN A 145 10.75 18.92 -6.04
CA ASN A 145 11.43 19.24 -7.30
C ASN A 145 10.51 19.06 -8.51
N ARG A 146 9.69 18.01 -8.53
CA ARG A 146 8.69 17.82 -9.57
C ARG A 146 7.67 18.95 -9.57
N MET A 147 7.12 19.29 -8.40
CA MET A 147 6.03 20.28 -8.30
C MET A 147 6.49 21.69 -8.66
N PHE A 148 7.70 22.06 -8.26
CA PHE A 148 8.17 23.45 -8.33
C PHE A 148 9.35 23.68 -9.28
N GLY A 149 9.99 22.63 -9.79
CA GLY A 149 11.17 22.72 -10.64
C GLY A 149 12.36 23.36 -9.91
N HIS A 150 13.26 23.94 -10.70
CA HIS A 150 14.38 24.75 -10.20
C HIS A 150 13.92 26.16 -9.80
N HIS A 151 14.78 26.90 -9.10
CA HIS A 151 14.49 28.26 -8.63
C HIS A 151 13.95 29.16 -9.76
N SER A 152 12.84 29.85 -9.47
CA SER A 152 12.23 30.87 -10.31
C SER A 152 12.00 32.12 -9.45
N ASP A 153 12.30 33.29 -9.99
CA ASP A 153 12.06 34.57 -9.31
C ASP A 153 10.56 34.86 -9.12
N LEU A 154 9.70 34.12 -9.83
CA LEU A 154 8.25 34.19 -9.68
C LEU A 154 7.74 33.36 -8.50
N LEU A 155 8.55 32.47 -7.92
CA LEU A 155 8.12 31.53 -6.89
C LEU A 155 8.32 32.10 -5.47
N HIS A 156 7.19 32.34 -4.80
CA HIS A 156 7.12 32.74 -3.39
C HIS A 156 6.81 31.51 -2.52
N TRP A 157 7.71 31.22 -1.59
CA TRP A 157 7.57 30.11 -0.65
C TRP A 157 6.86 30.54 0.62
N ILE A 158 5.96 29.68 1.08
CA ILE A 158 5.32 29.75 2.39
C ILE A 158 5.71 28.51 3.18
N GLU A 159 6.14 28.71 4.43
CA GLU A 159 6.36 27.60 5.35
C GLU A 159 5.03 27.21 6.00
N PHE A 160 4.67 25.92 5.91
CA PHE A 160 3.42 25.40 6.46
C PHE A 160 3.27 25.66 7.96
N GLU A 161 4.38 25.66 8.69
CA GLU A 161 4.44 25.91 10.13
C GLU A 161 4.05 27.35 10.49
N ARG A 162 4.13 28.27 9.52
CA ARG A 162 3.81 29.70 9.64
C ARG A 162 2.76 30.13 8.60
N LEU A 163 1.95 29.18 8.15
CA LEU A 163 1.08 29.31 6.97
C LEU A 163 0.29 30.61 6.91
N ASN A 164 -0.39 30.97 7.99
CA ASN A 164 -1.25 32.16 8.03
C ASN A 164 -0.44 33.45 7.90
N ASP A 165 0.63 33.58 8.68
CA ASP A 165 1.45 34.80 8.71
C ASP A 165 2.18 35.01 7.38
N ASP A 166 2.79 33.94 6.86
CA ASP A 166 3.56 33.96 5.62
C ASP A 166 2.63 34.18 4.41
N LEU A 167 1.47 33.53 4.36
CA LEU A 167 0.48 33.77 3.30
C LEU A 167 -0.01 35.21 3.31
N ASN A 168 -0.36 35.76 4.47
CA ASN A 168 -0.80 37.16 4.59
C ASN A 168 0.27 38.13 4.12
N LYS A 169 1.52 37.89 4.52
CA LYS A 169 2.67 38.69 4.07
C LYS A 169 2.82 38.63 2.55
N THR A 170 2.86 37.44 1.97
CA THR A 170 3.02 37.25 0.51
C THR A 170 1.87 37.89 -0.28
N LEU A 171 0.62 37.77 0.17
CA LEU A 171 -0.53 38.37 -0.52
C LEU A 171 -0.46 39.91 -0.53
N ARG A 172 0.03 40.53 0.55
CA ARG A 172 0.27 41.98 0.62
C ARG A 172 1.40 42.42 -0.31
N GLU A 173 2.52 41.70 -0.31
CA GLU A 173 3.66 41.96 -1.21
C GLU A 173 3.24 41.88 -2.69
N LEU A 174 2.41 40.89 -3.02
CA LEU A 174 1.84 40.70 -4.36
C LEU A 174 0.66 41.64 -4.67
N ARG A 175 0.27 42.51 -3.72
CA ARG A 175 -0.82 43.48 -3.85
C ARG A 175 -2.14 42.85 -4.30
N VAL A 176 -2.47 41.67 -3.76
CA VAL A 176 -3.72 40.98 -4.05
C VAL A 176 -4.88 41.80 -3.45
N LYS A 177 -5.79 42.29 -4.31
CA LYS A 177 -6.91 43.16 -3.90
C LYS A 177 -7.80 42.52 -2.83
N SER A 178 -8.07 41.23 -2.95
CA SER A 178 -8.94 40.49 -2.02
C SER A 178 -8.20 39.93 -0.78
N HIS A 179 -7.00 40.39 -0.46
CA HIS A 179 -6.21 39.76 0.61
C HIS A 179 -6.92 39.81 1.97
N ASP A 180 -7.50 40.94 2.38
CA ASP A 180 -8.22 41.05 3.66
C ASP A 180 -9.40 40.06 3.77
N VAL A 181 -10.16 39.91 2.67
CA VAL A 181 -11.29 38.95 2.59
C VAL A 181 -10.78 37.52 2.74
N LEU A 182 -9.68 37.18 2.07
CA LEU A 182 -9.09 35.85 2.12
C LEU A 182 -8.51 35.52 3.49
N THR A 183 -7.82 36.48 4.12
CA THR A 183 -7.29 36.35 5.48
C THR A 183 -8.41 36.09 6.50
N ASN A 184 -9.49 36.87 6.42
CA ASN A 184 -10.64 36.70 7.31
C ASN A 184 -11.31 35.34 7.08
N PHE A 185 -11.51 34.93 5.83
CA PHE A 185 -12.07 33.64 5.50
C PHE A 185 -11.27 32.48 6.10
N LEU A 186 -9.93 32.51 5.98
CA LEU A 186 -9.06 31.49 6.58
C LEU A 186 -9.08 31.50 8.13
N ALA A 187 -9.24 32.68 8.74
CA ALA A 187 -9.32 32.83 10.20
C ALA A 187 -10.65 32.33 10.76
N GLU A 188 -11.75 32.54 10.04
CA GLU A 188 -13.12 32.13 10.42
C GLU A 188 -13.38 30.64 10.19
N GLN A 189 -12.64 29.99 9.29
CA GLN A 189 -12.80 28.56 9.09
C GLN A 189 -12.29 27.79 10.32
N PRO A 190 -13.10 26.89 10.91
CA PRO A 190 -12.57 25.92 11.86
C PRO A 190 -11.45 25.15 11.17
N ARG A 191 -10.38 24.78 11.89
CA ARG A 191 -9.26 23.98 11.34
C ARG A 191 -9.78 22.66 10.76
N ARG A 192 -10.27 22.68 9.53
CA ARG A 192 -10.72 21.52 8.78
C ARG A 192 -9.47 20.69 8.51
N ASN A 193 -9.47 19.44 9.00
CA ASN A 193 -8.32 18.54 8.99
C ASN A 193 -7.20 18.90 9.99
N ALA A 194 -7.52 19.45 11.18
CA ALA A 194 -6.59 19.38 12.31
C ALA A 194 -6.14 17.92 12.46
N SER A 195 -4.84 17.67 12.30
CA SER A 195 -4.34 16.32 12.09
C SER A 195 -4.68 15.45 13.30
N ALA A 196 -5.30 14.28 13.09
CA ALA A 196 -5.63 13.31 14.13
C ALA A 196 -4.40 12.59 14.72
N ARG A 197 -3.30 13.32 14.88
CA ARG A 197 -1.98 12.85 15.30
C ARG A 197 -1.32 13.89 16.20
N GLY A 198 -0.34 13.46 16.97
CA GLY A 198 0.47 14.35 17.80
C GLY A 198 1.62 15.00 17.01
N HIS A 199 2.52 15.64 17.76
CA HIS A 199 3.71 16.26 17.19
C HIS A 199 4.61 15.20 16.53
N TYR A 200 5.19 15.50 15.36
CA TYR A 200 5.90 14.51 14.54
C TYR A 200 7.03 13.79 15.29
N SER A 201 7.68 14.49 16.23
CA SER A 201 8.80 13.95 16.99
C SER A 201 8.47 12.79 17.93
N GLN A 202 7.19 12.45 18.10
CA GLN A 202 6.73 11.29 18.88
C GLN A 202 6.78 9.96 18.10
N TYR A 203 7.00 10.01 16.79
CA TYR A 203 6.91 8.85 15.89
C TYR A 203 8.27 8.38 15.35
N TYR A 204 9.33 9.17 15.57
CA TYR A 204 10.68 8.86 15.12
C TYR A 204 11.51 8.25 16.23
N ASP A 205 12.16 7.13 15.93
CA ASP A 205 13.42 6.76 16.58
C ASP A 205 14.60 7.47 15.92
N ASP A 206 15.79 7.32 16.49
CA ASP A 206 16.97 8.02 16.00
C ASP A 206 17.38 7.56 14.60
N GLU A 207 17.27 6.25 14.30
CA GLU A 207 17.58 5.70 12.97
C GLU A 207 16.72 6.34 11.87
N LEU A 208 15.40 6.34 12.03
CA LEU A 208 14.51 6.90 11.02
C LEU A 208 14.65 8.42 10.92
N LYS A 209 14.90 9.11 12.05
CA LYS A 209 15.17 10.55 12.06
C LYS A 209 16.38 10.87 11.19
N PHE A 210 17.49 10.15 11.37
CA PHE A 210 18.72 10.37 10.59
C PHE A 210 18.54 10.01 9.13
N LEU A 211 17.76 8.96 8.81
CA LEU A 211 17.47 8.62 7.42
C LEU A 211 16.70 9.73 6.71
N VAL A 212 15.72 10.36 7.37
CA VAL A 212 15.04 11.55 6.81
C VAL A 212 16.04 12.70 6.62
N GLU A 213 16.91 12.95 7.61
CA GLU A 213 17.92 14.01 7.54
C GLU A 213 18.89 13.83 6.36
N GLU A 214 19.33 12.61 6.13
CA GLU A 214 20.19 12.22 5.00
C GLU A 214 19.47 12.39 3.66
N LYS A 215 18.30 11.75 3.51
CA LYS A 215 17.61 11.67 2.21
C LYS A 215 16.92 12.98 1.82
N GLU A 216 16.49 13.78 2.78
CA GLU A 216 15.79 15.05 2.54
C GLU A 216 16.71 16.28 2.76
N GLN A 217 18.03 16.07 2.83
CA GLN A 217 19.01 17.08 3.17
C GLN A 217 18.92 18.33 2.29
N THR A 218 18.58 18.19 1.00
CA THR A 218 18.44 19.31 0.07
C THR A 218 17.37 20.30 0.54
N ILE A 219 16.17 19.81 0.89
CA ILE A 219 15.07 20.64 1.37
C ILE A 219 15.36 21.15 2.78
N ILE A 220 15.92 20.31 3.66
CA ILE A 220 16.27 20.69 5.02
C ILE A 220 17.23 21.88 5.02
N LYS A 221 18.33 21.81 4.26
CA LYS A 221 19.31 22.90 4.14
C LYS A 221 18.72 24.14 3.49
N ARG A 222 17.93 23.99 2.42
CA ARG A 222 17.35 25.11 1.67
C ARG A 222 16.43 25.97 2.53
N PHE A 223 15.65 25.35 3.41
CA PHE A 223 14.64 26.04 4.24
C PHE A 223 15.02 26.13 5.72
N GLY A 224 16.26 25.74 6.07
CA GLY A 224 16.75 25.84 7.46
C GLY A 224 15.98 25.00 8.47
N TYR A 225 15.40 23.87 8.06
CA TYR A 225 14.63 23.02 8.96
C TYR A 225 15.53 22.33 9.98
N SER A 226 15.01 22.19 11.20
CA SER A 226 15.61 21.39 12.27
C SER A 226 14.56 20.49 12.91
N PHE A 227 15.03 19.38 13.49
CA PHE A 227 14.15 18.46 14.21
C PHE A 227 13.84 18.99 15.61
N ASN A 228 12.59 19.38 15.84
CA ASN A 228 12.16 19.96 17.11
C ASN A 228 11.43 18.93 17.99
N ARG A 229 11.66 19.00 19.31
CA ARG A 229 10.91 18.26 20.33
C ARG A 229 10.27 19.29 21.27
N PRO A 230 8.95 19.51 21.22
CA PRO A 230 8.29 20.49 22.08
C PRO A 230 8.28 20.01 23.53
N GLU A 231 8.41 20.97 24.45
CA GLU A 231 8.27 20.78 25.91
C GLU A 231 7.14 21.68 26.45
N PRO A 232 6.19 21.16 27.24
CA PRO A 232 6.06 19.77 27.66
C PRO A 232 5.63 18.84 26.51
N ARG A 233 6.05 17.57 26.58
CA ARG A 233 5.71 16.57 25.57
C ARG A 233 4.19 16.29 25.58
N PRO A 234 3.45 16.59 24.49
CA PRO A 234 2.03 16.29 24.44
C PRO A 234 1.79 14.77 24.47
N PRO A 235 0.56 14.29 24.74
CA PRO A 235 0.25 12.87 24.64
C PRO A 235 0.48 12.37 23.20
N LYS A 236 0.96 11.13 23.07
CA LYS A 236 1.10 10.48 21.77
C LYS A 236 -0.27 10.01 21.31
N ILE A 237 -0.64 10.38 20.09
CA ILE A 237 -1.84 9.85 19.43
C ILE A 237 -1.41 8.68 18.55
N ASP A 238 -2.09 7.54 18.67
CA ASP A 238 -1.80 6.38 17.84
C ASP A 238 -2.23 6.60 16.39
N ILE A 239 -1.32 6.33 15.46
CA ILE A 239 -1.53 6.46 14.00
C ILE A 239 -1.33 5.12 13.29
N GLU A 240 -1.04 4.06 14.04
CA GLU A 240 -0.82 2.72 13.52
C GLU A 240 -2.13 2.14 12.98
N PRO A 241 -2.06 1.25 11.98
CA PRO A 241 -3.23 0.80 11.26
C PRO A 241 -4.07 -0.21 12.08
N GLY A 242 -3.71 -0.50 13.34
CA GLY A 242 -4.33 -1.48 14.23
C GLY A 242 -3.71 -2.88 14.13
N LYS A 243 -4.13 -3.83 14.97
CA LYS A 243 -3.59 -5.22 14.97
C LYS A 243 -3.89 -5.93 13.64
N ARG A 244 -2.88 -6.62 13.08
CA ARG A 244 -2.96 -7.45 11.85
C ARG A 244 -2.51 -8.88 12.13
N VAL A 245 -2.80 -9.78 11.18
CA VAL A 245 -2.17 -11.10 11.14
C VAL A 245 -0.67 -10.94 10.94
N THR A 246 0.10 -11.56 11.83
CA THR A 246 1.55 -11.62 11.75
C THR A 246 1.96 -12.48 10.56
N LYS A 247 2.56 -11.88 9.55
CA LYS A 247 3.07 -12.58 8.35
C LYS A 247 4.52 -13.00 8.55
N VAL A 248 4.93 -14.10 7.90
CA VAL A 248 6.33 -14.60 7.82
C VAL A 248 7.05 -14.61 9.18
N GLY A 249 6.39 -15.17 10.19
CA GLY A 249 6.93 -15.27 11.55
C GLY A 249 7.14 -13.93 12.26
N GLY A 250 6.54 -12.84 11.78
CA GLY A 250 6.69 -11.49 12.33
C GLY A 250 7.99 -10.81 11.92
N THR A 251 8.64 -11.32 10.88
CA THR A 251 9.88 -10.76 10.34
C THR A 251 9.61 -9.87 9.13
N ARG A 252 10.64 -9.14 8.66
CA ARG A 252 10.57 -8.36 7.42
C ARG A 252 10.81 -9.20 6.16
N GLN A 253 10.95 -10.52 6.29
CA GLN A 253 11.31 -11.43 5.21
C GLN A 253 10.23 -11.52 4.13
N SER A 254 10.64 -11.96 2.94
CA SER A 254 9.71 -12.15 1.83
C SER A 254 9.12 -13.57 1.79
N PHE A 255 9.88 -14.54 2.32
CA PHE A 255 9.55 -15.96 2.34
C PHE A 255 9.94 -16.57 3.69
N LEU A 256 9.14 -17.52 4.18
CA LEU A 256 9.47 -18.34 5.34
C LEU A 256 9.23 -19.82 5.00
N LYS A 257 10.26 -20.66 5.14
CA LYS A 257 10.13 -22.12 4.96
C LYS A 257 9.55 -22.72 6.23
N LEU A 258 8.37 -23.32 6.14
CA LEU A 258 7.66 -23.94 7.26
C LEU A 258 8.01 -25.43 7.40
N GLY A 259 8.50 -26.05 6.32
CA GLY A 259 8.89 -27.45 6.33
C GLY A 259 8.81 -28.08 4.94
N GLN A 260 8.51 -29.38 4.92
CA GLN A 260 8.37 -30.19 3.73
C GLN A 260 7.28 -31.25 3.95
N ILE A 261 6.56 -31.60 2.90
CA ILE A 261 5.66 -32.75 2.84
C ILE A 261 6.50 -33.97 2.42
N LEU A 262 6.55 -34.99 3.28
CA LEU A 262 7.42 -36.15 3.09
C LEU A 262 6.98 -37.03 1.92
N ASP A 263 5.67 -37.22 1.78
CA ASP A 263 5.07 -37.95 0.66
C ASP A 263 3.97 -37.09 0.01
N LEU A 264 4.27 -36.55 -1.17
CA LEU A 264 3.33 -35.79 -1.98
C LEU A 264 2.77 -36.61 -3.14
N THR A 265 3.21 -37.87 -3.31
CA THR A 265 2.89 -38.69 -4.48
C THR A 265 1.37 -38.90 -4.65
N PRO A 266 0.58 -39.22 -3.59
CA PRO A 266 -0.88 -39.36 -3.73
C PRO A 266 -1.54 -38.10 -4.29
N LEU A 267 -1.13 -36.92 -3.79
CA LEU A 267 -1.67 -35.65 -4.25
C LEU A 267 -1.24 -35.34 -5.68
N GLN A 268 0.02 -35.61 -6.04
CA GLN A 268 0.54 -35.42 -7.40
C GLN A 268 -0.21 -36.29 -8.42
N GLU A 269 -0.41 -37.57 -8.14
CA GLU A 269 -1.15 -38.49 -9.01
C GLU A 269 -2.60 -38.04 -9.20
N LYS A 270 -3.23 -37.51 -8.16
CA LYS A 270 -4.60 -37.01 -8.22
C LYS A 270 -4.71 -35.73 -9.02
N VAL A 271 -3.75 -34.81 -8.84
CA VAL A 271 -3.66 -33.58 -9.65
C VAL A 271 -3.41 -33.92 -11.12
N ALA A 272 -2.59 -34.92 -11.42
CA ALA A 272 -2.33 -35.35 -12.80
C ALA A 272 -3.56 -35.93 -13.52
N LYS A 273 -4.58 -36.39 -12.77
CA LYS A 273 -5.85 -36.90 -13.31
C LYS A 273 -6.88 -35.79 -13.59
N LEU A 274 -6.62 -34.55 -13.17
CA LEU A 274 -7.51 -33.42 -13.46
C LEU A 274 -7.52 -33.13 -14.96
N THR A 275 -8.72 -32.99 -15.52
CA THR A 275 -8.90 -32.72 -16.96
C THR A 275 -8.81 -31.21 -17.24
N GLU A 276 -8.60 -30.83 -18.50
CA GLU A 276 -8.69 -29.41 -18.89
C GLU A 276 -10.07 -28.81 -18.55
N SER A 277 -11.15 -29.60 -18.67
CA SER A 277 -12.50 -29.17 -18.26
C SER A 277 -12.60 -28.86 -16.75
N ASP A 278 -11.79 -29.49 -15.91
CA ASP A 278 -11.74 -29.15 -14.48
C ASP A 278 -11.06 -27.80 -14.24
N TRP A 279 -10.02 -27.48 -15.01
CA TRP A 279 -9.31 -26.21 -14.94
C TRP A 279 -10.09 -25.04 -15.57
N GLU A 280 -10.86 -25.30 -16.62
CA GLU A 280 -11.72 -24.32 -17.31
C GLU A 280 -12.90 -23.86 -16.45
N LYS A 281 -13.40 -24.72 -15.54
CA LYS A 281 -14.46 -24.37 -14.57
C LYS A 281 -14.00 -23.37 -13.51
N SER A 282 -12.77 -22.83 -13.60
CA SER A 282 -12.29 -21.83 -12.65
C SER A 282 -12.95 -20.47 -12.87
N ASP A 283 -13.69 -19.99 -11.88
CA ASP A 283 -14.39 -18.70 -11.88
C ASP A 283 -13.46 -17.47 -11.91
N ARG A 284 -12.14 -17.63 -12.01
CA ARG A 284 -11.16 -16.52 -11.99
C ARG A 284 -11.08 -15.69 -13.26
N HIS A 285 -11.60 -16.19 -14.39
CA HIS A 285 -11.54 -15.47 -15.67
C HIS A 285 -12.38 -14.19 -15.70
N THR A 286 -13.29 -13.98 -14.73
CA THR A 286 -14.28 -12.88 -14.79
C THR A 286 -13.96 -11.65 -13.95
N GLN A 287 -12.93 -11.63 -13.09
CA GLN A 287 -12.80 -10.54 -12.09
C GLN A 287 -11.52 -9.70 -12.12
N PHE A 288 -10.37 -10.16 -12.64
CA PHE A 288 -9.16 -9.34 -12.65
C PHE A 288 -8.28 -9.61 -13.89
N ALA A 289 -7.98 -8.57 -14.68
CA ALA A 289 -7.18 -8.65 -15.90
C ALA A 289 -5.73 -9.18 -15.69
N ILE A 290 -5.27 -9.26 -14.44
CA ILE A 290 -3.93 -9.73 -14.04
C ILE A 290 -3.87 -11.27 -13.94
N HIS A 291 -5.02 -11.95 -13.91
CA HIS A 291 -5.12 -13.41 -13.71
C HIS A 291 -5.56 -14.18 -14.97
N LYS A 292 -5.49 -13.58 -16.16
CA LYS A 292 -5.94 -14.20 -17.42
C LYS A 292 -5.28 -15.54 -17.71
N GLU A 293 -4.02 -15.71 -17.28
CA GLU A 293 -3.19 -16.91 -17.51
C GLU A 293 -3.15 -17.87 -16.29
N THR A 294 -3.96 -17.63 -15.27
CA THR A 294 -4.01 -18.46 -14.06
C THR A 294 -5.36 -19.13 -13.90
N GLN A 295 -5.34 -20.44 -13.71
CA GLN A 295 -6.54 -21.24 -13.40
C GLN A 295 -6.48 -21.72 -11.96
N SER A 296 -7.65 -21.92 -11.35
CA SER A 296 -7.71 -22.41 -9.97
C SER A 296 -8.88 -23.33 -9.68
N ILE A 297 -8.63 -24.40 -8.94
CA ILE A 297 -9.67 -25.27 -8.41
C ILE A 297 -9.80 -25.01 -6.91
N GLN A 298 -10.93 -24.45 -6.49
CA GLN A 298 -11.21 -24.15 -5.09
C GLN A 298 -11.58 -25.44 -4.35
N LEU A 299 -10.83 -25.79 -3.31
CA LEU A 299 -11.17 -26.86 -2.36
C LEU A 299 -11.98 -26.25 -1.20
N LEU A 300 -11.39 -25.28 -0.51
CA LEU A 300 -12.07 -24.44 0.47
C LEU A 300 -12.25 -23.06 -0.15
N ASN A 301 -13.50 -22.67 -0.36
CA ASN A 301 -13.84 -21.41 -1.00
C ASN A 301 -14.07 -20.31 0.06
N ASP A 302 -13.35 -19.20 -0.11
CA ASP A 302 -13.59 -17.93 0.57
C ASP A 302 -14.21 -16.96 -0.43
N ASP A 303 -15.41 -16.49 -0.14
CA ASP A 303 -16.12 -15.46 -0.90
C ASP A 303 -15.59 -14.04 -0.64
N MET A 304 -14.39 -13.95 -0.05
CA MET A 304 -13.69 -12.74 0.36
C MET A 304 -14.31 -12.06 1.58
N SER A 305 -15.27 -12.70 2.25
CA SER A 305 -15.86 -12.18 3.50
C SER A 305 -14.93 -12.32 4.70
N HIS A 306 -13.87 -13.14 4.61
CA HIS A 306 -13.00 -13.46 5.76
C HIS A 306 -13.77 -14.12 6.91
N THR A 307 -14.60 -15.10 6.55
CA THR A 307 -15.41 -15.93 7.44
C THR A 307 -15.01 -17.40 7.29
N GLU A 308 -15.69 -18.31 8.01
CA GLU A 308 -15.48 -19.75 7.80
C GLU A 308 -15.70 -20.15 6.33
N PRO A 309 -14.86 -21.05 5.79
CA PRO A 309 -14.89 -21.43 4.39
C PRO A 309 -16.10 -22.31 4.05
N LEU A 310 -16.43 -22.36 2.76
CA LEU A 310 -17.31 -23.40 2.23
C LEU A 310 -16.47 -24.52 1.60
N LYS A 311 -16.71 -25.76 2.04
CA LYS A 311 -16.15 -26.96 1.38
C LYS A 311 -16.83 -27.14 0.02
N THR A 312 -16.03 -27.26 -1.03
CA THR A 312 -16.54 -27.55 -2.37
C THR A 312 -16.54 -29.06 -2.64
N ARG A 313 -17.17 -29.48 -3.73
CA ARG A 313 -17.06 -30.86 -4.24
C ARG A 313 -15.61 -31.33 -4.45
N TYR A 314 -14.69 -30.39 -4.73
CA TYR A 314 -13.30 -30.73 -4.93
C TYR A 314 -12.60 -30.97 -3.60
N TYR A 315 -13.03 -30.33 -2.51
CA TYR A 315 -12.54 -30.71 -1.18
C TYR A 315 -12.92 -32.14 -0.85
N ASP A 316 -14.19 -32.52 -1.03
CA ASP A 316 -14.63 -33.91 -0.77
C ASP A 316 -13.82 -34.91 -1.60
N ALA A 317 -13.55 -34.57 -2.86
CA ALA A 317 -12.75 -35.39 -3.74
C ALA A 317 -11.28 -35.48 -3.31
N PHE A 318 -10.68 -34.46 -2.70
CA PHE A 318 -9.24 -34.38 -2.35
C PHE A 318 -8.96 -34.50 -0.83
N ALA A 319 -9.97 -34.82 -0.01
CA ALA A 319 -9.87 -34.74 1.44
C ALA A 319 -8.75 -35.62 2.01
N ASP A 320 -8.62 -36.86 1.51
CA ASP A 320 -7.63 -37.82 1.99
C ASP A 320 -6.18 -37.35 1.77
N GLU A 321 -5.92 -36.62 0.69
CA GLU A 321 -4.58 -36.10 0.37
C GLU A 321 -4.30 -34.74 1.02
N VAL A 322 -5.34 -33.93 1.26
CA VAL A 322 -5.19 -32.55 1.75
C VAL A 322 -5.26 -32.46 3.27
N ASN A 323 -6.09 -33.27 3.94
CA ASN A 323 -6.22 -33.23 5.40
C ASN A 323 -4.89 -33.46 6.15
N PRO A 324 -4.03 -34.42 5.77
CA PRO A 324 -2.72 -34.58 6.43
C PRO A 324 -1.83 -33.33 6.34
N ILE A 325 -1.95 -32.57 5.24
CA ILE A 325 -1.25 -31.30 5.05
C ILE A 325 -1.85 -30.22 5.98
N LEU A 326 -3.18 -30.14 6.07
CA LEU A 326 -3.86 -29.21 6.97
C LEU A 326 -3.50 -29.50 8.44
N ASP A 327 -3.46 -30.77 8.85
CA ASP A 327 -3.06 -31.19 10.20
C ASP A 327 -1.60 -30.83 10.52
N GLN A 328 -0.70 -30.88 9.52
CA GLN A 328 0.68 -30.41 9.67
C GLN A 328 0.74 -28.89 9.87
N LEU A 329 -0.03 -28.13 9.09
CA LEU A 329 -0.08 -26.67 9.21
C LEU A 329 -0.75 -26.23 10.52
N GLU A 330 -1.78 -26.93 10.98
CA GLU A 330 -2.44 -26.65 12.26
C GLU A 330 -1.47 -26.85 13.44
N ARG A 331 -0.62 -27.89 13.39
CA ARG A 331 0.45 -28.07 14.39
C ARG A 331 1.47 -26.92 14.39
N HIS A 332 1.68 -26.26 13.25
CA HIS A 332 2.58 -25.11 13.13
C HIS A 332 1.95 -23.81 13.64
N PHE A 333 0.75 -23.46 13.15
CA PHE A 333 0.08 -22.20 13.50
C PHE A 333 -0.68 -22.25 14.83
N GLY A 334 -1.00 -23.44 15.30
CA GLY A 334 -1.79 -23.70 16.50
C GLY A 334 -3.30 -23.79 16.23
N PRO A 335 -4.07 -24.26 17.23
CA PRO A 335 -5.49 -24.59 17.07
C PRO A 335 -6.43 -23.36 17.08
N ARG A 336 -5.90 -22.15 17.25
CA ARG A 336 -6.69 -20.90 17.33
C ARG A 336 -6.74 -20.18 15.99
N GLY A 337 -7.09 -20.91 14.94
CA GLY A 337 -7.29 -20.36 13.61
C GLY A 337 -8.06 -21.31 12.71
N THR A 338 -8.28 -20.88 11.48
CA THR A 338 -8.99 -21.66 10.46
C THR A 338 -8.34 -21.46 9.10
N PHE A 339 -8.49 -22.46 8.23
CA PHE A 339 -8.07 -22.39 6.83
C PHE A 339 -9.21 -21.83 5.99
N ILE A 340 -9.24 -20.51 5.80
CA ILE A 340 -10.32 -19.85 5.05
C ILE A 340 -10.28 -20.14 3.56
N ARG A 341 -9.12 -20.54 3.01
CA ARG A 341 -8.98 -20.86 1.60
C ARG A 341 -8.00 -22.00 1.40
N ALA A 342 -8.32 -22.89 0.47
CA ALA A 342 -7.42 -23.89 -0.05
C ALA A 342 -7.76 -24.10 -1.53
N LEU A 343 -6.78 -23.95 -2.41
CA LEU A 343 -6.99 -24.10 -3.85
C LEU A 343 -5.75 -24.66 -4.54
N LEU A 344 -5.97 -25.39 -5.64
CA LEU A 344 -4.92 -25.71 -6.59
C LEU A 344 -4.80 -24.56 -7.58
N ALA A 345 -3.62 -23.96 -7.73
CA ALA A 345 -3.36 -22.87 -8.67
C ALA A 345 -2.43 -23.32 -9.78
N ARG A 346 -2.93 -23.27 -11.03
CA ARG A 346 -2.16 -23.56 -12.24
C ARG A 346 -1.70 -22.28 -12.92
N LEU A 347 -0.43 -22.24 -13.30
CA LEU A 347 0.17 -21.20 -14.15
C LEU A 347 0.78 -21.90 -15.37
N ASN A 348 0.37 -21.49 -16.57
CA ASN A 348 0.81 -22.12 -17.82
C ASN A 348 2.32 -21.98 -18.05
N GLY A 349 2.87 -22.80 -18.95
CA GLY A 349 4.21 -22.58 -19.49
C GLY A 349 4.28 -21.21 -20.19
N HIS A 350 5.46 -20.60 -20.22
CA HIS A 350 5.71 -19.28 -20.82
C HIS A 350 4.75 -18.16 -20.39
N SER A 351 4.28 -18.20 -19.13
CA SER A 351 3.34 -17.22 -18.60
C SER A 351 3.87 -16.53 -17.35
N GLU A 352 3.28 -15.38 -17.04
CA GLU A 352 3.66 -14.57 -15.89
C GLU A 352 2.44 -14.03 -15.14
N ILE A 353 2.64 -13.84 -13.84
CA ILE A 353 1.81 -13.00 -12.99
C ILE A 353 2.61 -11.74 -12.71
N LYS A 354 2.19 -10.62 -13.31
CA LYS A 354 2.88 -9.34 -13.23
C LYS A 354 2.99 -8.84 -11.78
N PRO A 355 4.00 -8.01 -11.46
CA PRO A 355 4.13 -7.36 -10.16
C PRO A 355 2.84 -6.68 -9.69
N HIS A 356 2.33 -7.12 -8.54
CA HIS A 356 1.15 -6.56 -7.92
C HIS A 356 1.19 -6.70 -6.40
N VAL A 357 0.25 -6.04 -5.73
CA VAL A 357 -0.07 -6.26 -4.31
C VAL A 357 -1.46 -6.86 -4.23
N ASP A 358 -1.66 -7.78 -3.30
CA ASP A 358 -2.99 -8.30 -3.03
C ASP A 358 -3.89 -7.21 -2.43
N LYS A 359 -5.17 -7.24 -2.82
CA LYS A 359 -6.19 -6.29 -2.36
C LYS A 359 -7.37 -7.02 -1.75
N GLY A 360 -7.87 -6.51 -0.64
CA GLY A 360 -9.01 -7.10 0.08
C GLY A 360 -8.61 -7.57 1.47
N TYR A 361 -9.55 -7.48 2.41
CA TYR A 361 -9.29 -7.78 3.81
C TYR A 361 -8.77 -9.20 4.01
N SER A 362 -9.42 -10.17 3.34
CA SER A 362 -9.08 -11.59 3.45
C SER A 362 -7.67 -11.90 2.97
N LEU A 363 -7.26 -11.40 1.80
CA LEU A 363 -5.92 -11.67 1.27
C LEU A 363 -4.82 -11.03 2.12
N VAL A 364 -5.08 -9.86 2.70
CA VAL A 364 -4.07 -9.16 3.50
C VAL A 364 -3.98 -9.73 4.91
N ASN A 365 -5.08 -10.22 5.49
CA ASN A 365 -5.18 -10.74 6.87
C ASN A 365 -5.17 -12.28 6.93
N CYS A 366 -4.32 -12.92 6.14
CA CYS A 366 -4.03 -14.34 6.25
C CYS A 366 -2.51 -14.60 6.23
N ASN A 367 -2.09 -15.78 6.67
CA ASN A 367 -0.81 -16.36 6.31
C ASN A 367 -1.03 -17.16 5.01
N ARG A 368 -0.34 -16.79 3.93
CA ARG A 368 -0.48 -17.45 2.62
C ARG A 368 0.63 -18.47 2.42
N ILE A 369 0.24 -19.73 2.42
CA ILE A 369 1.12 -20.89 2.26
C ILE A 369 1.05 -21.38 0.81
N HIS A 370 2.21 -21.68 0.23
CA HIS A 370 2.39 -22.33 -1.06
C HIS A 370 3.10 -23.67 -0.85
N ILE A 371 2.54 -24.71 -1.44
CA ILE A 371 3.13 -26.05 -1.52
C ILE A 371 3.22 -26.44 -2.99
N PRO A 372 4.43 -26.46 -3.59
CA PRO A 372 4.59 -26.84 -4.98
C PRO A 372 4.32 -28.33 -5.21
N ILE A 373 3.38 -28.64 -6.11
CA ILE A 373 3.00 -30.01 -6.50
C ILE A 373 3.68 -30.38 -7.82
N VAL A 374 3.59 -29.50 -8.80
CA VAL A 374 4.27 -29.59 -10.09
C VAL A 374 4.99 -28.28 -10.33
N THR A 375 6.31 -28.29 -10.45
CA THR A 375 7.14 -27.10 -10.66
C THR A 375 8.52 -27.51 -11.17
N ASN A 376 9.37 -26.53 -11.50
CA ASN A 376 10.77 -26.74 -11.87
C ASN A 376 11.58 -25.47 -11.54
N ASP A 377 12.90 -25.53 -11.79
CA ASP A 377 13.85 -24.45 -11.53
C ASP A 377 13.67 -23.21 -12.42
N LYS A 378 12.85 -23.29 -13.48
CA LYS A 378 12.48 -22.16 -14.35
C LYS A 378 11.18 -21.46 -13.91
N VAL A 379 10.62 -21.84 -12.76
CA VAL A 379 9.49 -21.13 -12.13
C VAL A 379 10.02 -20.29 -10.98
N THR A 380 10.00 -18.97 -11.16
CA THR A 380 10.55 -18.01 -10.18
C THR A 380 9.45 -17.22 -9.53
N PHE A 381 9.35 -17.29 -8.20
CA PHE A 381 8.57 -16.39 -7.37
C PHE A 381 9.43 -15.19 -7.00
N THR A 382 8.90 -13.98 -7.11
CA THR A 382 9.56 -12.77 -6.60
C THR A 382 8.63 -12.09 -5.61
N VAL A 383 9.09 -11.84 -4.39
CA VAL A 383 8.33 -11.20 -3.31
C VAL A 383 9.28 -10.21 -2.62
N GLY A 384 8.87 -8.95 -2.45
CA GLY A 384 9.66 -7.97 -1.71
C GLY A 384 11.06 -7.67 -2.29
N GLY A 385 11.31 -8.03 -3.55
CA GLY A 385 12.63 -7.92 -4.21
C GLY A 385 13.53 -9.16 -4.09
N GLU A 386 13.10 -10.18 -3.34
CA GLU A 386 13.77 -11.49 -3.29
C GLU A 386 13.12 -12.44 -4.31
N SER A 387 13.95 -13.20 -5.03
CA SER A 387 13.49 -14.20 -6.00
C SER A 387 13.90 -15.61 -5.57
N ARG A 388 13.02 -16.60 -5.78
CA ARG A 388 13.26 -18.00 -5.43
C ARG A 388 12.47 -18.95 -6.33
N ALA A 389 13.08 -20.07 -6.70
CA ALA A 389 12.35 -21.25 -7.15
C ALA A 389 11.93 -22.06 -5.93
N LEU A 390 10.65 -22.42 -5.84
CA LEU A 390 10.12 -23.24 -4.74
C LEU A 390 10.10 -24.69 -5.21
N ALA A 391 10.74 -25.61 -4.49
CA ALA A 391 10.86 -27.01 -4.90
C ALA A 391 9.62 -27.83 -4.52
N VAL A 392 9.39 -28.93 -5.24
CA VAL A 392 8.28 -29.86 -4.99
C VAL A 392 8.27 -30.31 -3.52
N GLY A 393 7.09 -30.26 -2.91
CA GLY A 393 6.87 -30.70 -1.52
C GLY A 393 7.36 -29.72 -0.45
N GLU A 394 8.10 -28.67 -0.78
CA GLU A 394 8.43 -27.64 0.21
C GLU A 394 7.20 -26.85 0.64
N VAL A 395 7.15 -26.46 1.91
CA VAL A 395 6.06 -25.66 2.48
C VAL A 395 6.58 -24.26 2.74
N TRP A 396 6.05 -23.27 2.03
CA TRP A 396 6.50 -21.88 2.09
C TRP A 396 5.36 -20.94 2.44
N GLU A 397 5.53 -20.12 3.48
CA GLU A 397 4.75 -18.89 3.59
C GLU A 397 5.38 -17.78 2.73
N ILE A 398 4.57 -17.05 1.99
CA ILE A 398 5.00 -15.83 1.30
C ILE A 398 4.35 -14.59 1.92
N ASN A 399 5.07 -13.48 1.93
CA ASN A 399 4.48 -12.19 2.30
C ASN A 399 3.69 -11.60 1.12
N ASN A 400 2.49 -12.11 0.88
CA ASN A 400 1.61 -11.65 -0.21
C ASN A 400 1.08 -10.21 -0.03
N ALA A 401 1.35 -9.58 1.11
CA ALA A 401 1.05 -8.17 1.32
C ALA A 401 2.15 -7.25 0.77
N ASP A 402 3.36 -7.76 0.54
CA ASP A 402 4.40 -7.09 -0.23
C ASP A 402 4.16 -7.28 -1.74
N VAL A 403 4.86 -6.49 -2.56
CA VAL A 403 4.79 -6.62 -4.01
C VAL A 403 5.36 -7.97 -4.43
N HIS A 404 4.59 -8.69 -5.24
CA HIS A 404 4.98 -10.01 -5.69
C HIS A 404 4.61 -10.29 -7.15
N ALA A 405 5.34 -11.24 -7.74
CA ALA A 405 5.23 -11.68 -9.11
C ALA A 405 5.63 -13.16 -9.23
N VAL A 406 5.19 -13.81 -10.30
CA VAL A 406 5.65 -15.17 -10.65
C VAL A 406 5.91 -15.25 -12.14
N THR A 407 7.03 -15.83 -12.53
CA THR A 407 7.36 -16.08 -13.95
C THR A 407 7.60 -17.57 -14.15
N ASN A 408 6.97 -18.15 -15.16
CA ASN A 408 7.23 -19.52 -15.61
C ASN A 408 7.81 -19.46 -17.03
N THR A 409 9.12 -19.68 -17.17
CA THR A 409 9.80 -19.72 -18.48
C THR A 409 9.98 -21.14 -19.01
N SER A 410 9.37 -22.14 -18.37
CA SER A 410 9.35 -23.51 -18.86
C SER A 410 8.19 -23.76 -19.81
N GLU A 411 8.30 -24.85 -20.58
CA GLU A 411 7.20 -25.40 -21.39
C GLU A 411 6.06 -25.97 -20.53
N GLN A 412 6.38 -26.41 -19.31
CA GLN A 412 5.46 -27.16 -18.46
C GLN A 412 4.64 -26.22 -17.57
N PRO A 413 3.36 -26.52 -17.31
CA PRO A 413 2.58 -25.78 -16.33
C PRO A 413 3.13 -26.03 -14.92
N ARG A 414 2.97 -25.02 -14.06
CA ARG A 414 3.18 -25.13 -12.62
C ARG A 414 1.85 -25.31 -11.91
N VAL A 415 1.79 -26.18 -10.91
CA VAL A 415 0.64 -26.33 -9.99
C VAL A 415 1.12 -26.26 -8.55
N HIS A 416 0.59 -25.31 -7.77
CA HIS A 416 0.78 -25.25 -6.31
C HIS A 416 -0.55 -25.44 -5.59
N LEU A 417 -0.53 -26.10 -4.43
CA LEU A 417 -1.59 -25.96 -3.43
C LEU A 417 -1.34 -24.66 -2.66
N ILE A 418 -2.29 -23.74 -2.72
CA ILE A 418 -2.28 -22.48 -1.97
C ILE A 418 -3.29 -22.62 -0.83
N ILE A 419 -2.84 -22.36 0.39
CA ILE A 419 -3.65 -22.40 1.60
C ILE A 419 -3.53 -21.04 2.29
N ASP A 420 -4.65 -20.43 2.67
CA ASP A 420 -4.67 -19.25 3.51
C ASP A 420 -5.19 -19.64 4.90
N TRP A 421 -4.34 -19.47 5.90
CA TRP A 421 -4.70 -19.64 7.32
C TRP A 421 -4.91 -18.27 7.96
N THR A 422 -5.82 -18.18 8.92
CA THR A 422 -6.01 -16.95 9.69
C THR A 422 -6.32 -17.23 11.17
N PRO A 423 -5.82 -16.41 12.11
CA PRO A 423 -6.19 -16.51 13.51
C PRO A 423 -7.69 -16.23 13.71
N THR A 424 -8.32 -16.98 14.60
CA THR A 424 -9.77 -16.87 14.87
C THR A 424 -10.18 -15.45 15.26
N GLU A 425 -9.34 -14.72 16.01
CA GLU A 425 -9.65 -13.35 16.43
C GLU A 425 -9.71 -12.34 15.28
N THR A 426 -9.30 -12.71 14.06
CA THR A 426 -9.37 -11.82 12.90
C THR A 426 -10.56 -12.11 11.99
N LEU A 427 -11.25 -13.24 12.21
CA LEU A 427 -12.46 -13.62 11.48
C LEU A 427 -13.58 -12.60 11.73
N LEU A 428 -14.35 -12.36 10.67
CA LEU A 428 -15.52 -11.50 10.72
C LEU A 428 -16.77 -12.33 11.00
N THR A 429 -17.76 -11.72 11.63
CA THR A 429 -19.05 -12.37 11.93
C THR A 429 -20.04 -12.25 10.78
N GLU A 430 -19.95 -11.19 9.98
CA GLU A 430 -20.86 -10.92 8.87
C GLU A 430 -20.29 -11.43 7.55
N LYS A 431 -20.98 -12.41 6.95
CA LYS A 431 -20.69 -12.90 5.60
C LYS A 431 -21.17 -11.91 4.54
N LYS A 432 -20.24 -11.21 3.91
CA LYS A 432 -20.52 -10.24 2.84
C LYS A 432 -19.38 -10.29 1.83
N PRO A 433 -19.65 -10.76 0.60
CA PRO A 433 -18.61 -10.89 -0.42
C PRO A 433 -17.99 -9.54 -0.80
N TYR A 434 -16.70 -9.56 -1.16
CA TYR A 434 -15.97 -8.40 -1.73
C TYR A 434 -16.13 -7.09 -0.95
N ARG A 435 -15.92 -7.14 0.37
CA ARG A 435 -15.99 -5.97 1.28
C ARG A 435 -15.00 -4.87 0.89
N MET A 436 -15.52 -3.70 0.54
CA MET A 436 -14.73 -2.50 0.22
C MET A 436 -14.63 -1.50 1.40
N ASP A 437 -15.31 -1.75 2.52
CA ASP A 437 -15.41 -0.92 3.73
C ASP A 437 -14.27 -1.16 4.76
N LEU A 438 -13.08 -1.45 4.22
CA LEU A 438 -11.82 -1.87 4.84
C LEU A 438 -11.20 -1.09 6.03
N PRO A 439 -11.75 0.03 6.54
CA PRO A 439 -11.24 0.65 7.77
C PRO A 439 -12.04 0.38 9.07
N ILE A 440 -13.24 -0.21 9.01
CA ILE A 440 -14.06 -0.45 10.24
C ILE A 440 -13.52 -1.64 11.06
N PHE A 441 -12.95 -2.65 10.41
CA PHE A 441 -12.75 -3.99 11.00
C PHE A 441 -11.44 -4.22 11.77
N TYR A 442 -10.67 -3.16 12.00
CA TYR A 442 -9.54 -3.21 12.92
C TYR A 442 -9.94 -2.96 14.38
N ARG A 443 -11.22 -2.65 14.62
CA ARG A 443 -11.82 -2.56 15.95
C ARG A 443 -12.24 -3.93 16.45
N GLU A 444 -12.06 -4.17 17.75
CA GLU A 444 -12.42 -5.45 18.38
C GLU A 444 -13.89 -5.82 18.23
N GLU A 445 -14.78 -4.83 18.19
CA GLU A 445 -16.24 -4.99 18.11
C GLU A 445 -16.73 -5.70 16.84
N SER A 446 -15.95 -5.67 15.75
CA SER A 446 -16.35 -6.31 14.49
C SER A 446 -15.74 -7.70 14.28
N ARG A 447 -14.95 -8.19 15.25
CA ARG A 447 -14.29 -9.50 15.22
C ARG A 447 -15.16 -10.55 15.89
N ALA A 448 -15.02 -11.81 15.49
CA ALA A 448 -15.66 -12.92 16.19
C ALA A 448 -15.17 -12.96 17.65
N THR A 449 -16.03 -12.58 18.60
CA THR A 449 -15.73 -12.66 20.03
C THR A 449 -15.59 -14.12 20.45
N HIS A 450 -14.55 -14.44 21.23
CA HIS A 450 -14.32 -15.76 21.83
C HIS A 450 -15.61 -16.33 22.45
N HIS A 451 -16.29 -17.22 21.73
CA HIS A 451 -17.13 -18.22 22.38
C HIS A 451 -16.23 -19.42 22.63
N SER A 452 -15.78 -19.57 23.88
CA SER A 452 -15.22 -20.82 24.37
C SER A 452 -16.18 -21.94 23.96
N LYS A 453 -15.71 -22.90 23.16
CA LYS A 453 -16.28 -24.25 23.16
C LYS A 453 -16.04 -24.84 24.56
N ASN A 454 -16.90 -24.49 25.49
CA ASN A 454 -17.08 -25.22 26.74
C ASN A 454 -18.33 -26.08 26.57
N GLY A 455 -18.11 -27.39 26.52
CA GLY A 455 -18.95 -28.43 27.11
C GLY A 455 -20.41 -28.53 26.67
N GLY A 456 -20.67 -29.52 25.83
CA GLY A 456 -21.95 -30.24 25.72
C GLY A 456 -21.63 -31.67 25.32
#